data_AF-A0A925K2M5-F1
#
_entry.id   AF-A0A925K2M5-F1
#
_cell.length_a   1.000
_cell.length_b   1.000
_cell.length_c   1.000
_cell.angle_alpha   90.00
_cell.angle_beta   90.00
_cell.angle_gamma   90.00
#
_symmetry.space_group_name_H-M   'P 1'
#
loop_
_entity.id
_entity.type
_entity.pdbx_description
1 polymer ?
#
loop_
_entity_poly.entity_id
_entity_poly.type
_entity_poly.pdbx_seq_one_letter_code
_entity_poly.pdbx_strand_id
1 'polypeptide(L)'
;MEYKEFNHIKCFVNGIRLHVRMAGDGQPVLLMHGWLGTSYSWRHVAPKLVAAGYRVICPDMRGNGDSDKPLHGYDGLSLVEDMRQMLPQLGVTGKVHAAGWIMGQYGWS
;
A
#
# COMPACT_ATOMS: atom_id res chain seq x y z
N MET A 1 -15.58 9.51 -7.89
CA MET A 1 -14.39 8.79 -8.39
C MET A 1 -14.57 7.32 -8.07
N GLU A 2 -14.38 6.48 -9.07
CA GLU A 2 -14.39 5.02 -8.95
C GLU A 2 -12.98 4.49 -8.67
N TYR A 3 -12.88 3.32 -8.02
CA TYR A 3 -11.56 2.74 -7.68
C TYR A 3 -10.67 2.49 -8.90
N LYS A 4 -11.26 2.14 -10.04
CA LYS A 4 -10.56 1.92 -11.32
C LYS A 4 -9.86 3.18 -11.85
N GLU A 5 -10.28 4.36 -11.38
CA GLU A 5 -9.75 5.67 -11.80
C GLU A 5 -8.56 6.11 -10.95
N PHE A 6 -8.18 5.33 -9.92
CA PHE A 6 -7.01 5.63 -9.11
C PHE A 6 -5.74 5.57 -9.95
N ASN A 7 -4.83 6.50 -9.72
CA ASN A 7 -3.54 6.52 -10.40
C ASN A 7 -2.72 5.29 -10.03
N HIS A 8 -2.05 4.69 -11.02
CA HIS A 8 -1.12 3.59 -10.83
C HIS A 8 0.30 4.13 -10.76
N ILE A 9 0.92 4.02 -9.60
CA ILE A 9 2.28 4.48 -9.34
C ILE A 9 3.17 3.26 -9.15
N LYS A 10 4.39 3.34 -9.68
CA LYS A 10 5.44 2.34 -9.47
C LYS A 10 6.49 2.95 -8.55
N CYS A 11 6.78 2.29 -7.43
CA CYS A 11 7.82 2.71 -6.50
C CYS A 11 8.90 1.63 -6.46
N PHE A 12 10.16 2.02 -6.64
CA PHE A 12 11.29 1.12 -6.46
C PHE A 12 11.79 1.27 -5.02
N VAL A 13 11.64 0.22 -4.23
CA VAL A 13 11.94 0.20 -2.79
C VAL A 13 12.56 -1.12 -2.41
N ASN A 14 13.56 -1.10 -1.53
CA ASN A 14 14.14 -2.32 -0.95
C ASN A 14 14.47 -3.41 -1.99
N GLY A 15 15.01 -2.99 -3.14
CA GLY A 15 15.39 -3.87 -4.26
C GLY A 15 14.22 -4.45 -5.09
N ILE A 16 12.98 -4.02 -4.86
CA ILE A 16 11.79 -4.47 -5.60
C ILE A 16 10.98 -3.30 -6.15
N ARG A 17 10.13 -3.57 -7.14
CA ARG A 17 9.11 -2.63 -7.60
C ARG A 17 7.77 -2.96 -6.96
N LEU A 18 7.23 -2.00 -6.21
CA LEU A 18 5.85 -2.02 -5.75
C LEU A 18 4.93 -1.30 -6.74
N HIS A 19 3.74 -1.87 -6.92
CA HIS A 19 2.61 -1.20 -7.53
C HIS A 19 1.75 -0.55 -6.44
N VAL A 20 1.34 0.69 -6.67
CA VAL A 20 0.55 1.48 -5.72
C VAL A 20 -0.60 2.15 -6.46
N ARG A 21 -1.82 2.00 -5.94
CA ARG A 21 -2.96 2.81 -6.36
C ARG A 21 -3.12 4.01 -5.45
N MET A 22 -3.31 5.18 -6.03
CA MET A 22 -3.41 6.42 -5.26
C MET A 22 -4.42 7.40 -5.84
N ALA A 23 -5.16 8.08 -4.96
CA ALA A 23 -6.05 9.18 -5.33
C ALA A 23 -6.32 10.12 -4.15
N GLY A 24 -6.74 11.35 -4.46
CA GLY A 24 -6.99 12.41 -3.49
C GLY A 24 -5.71 13.12 -3.03
N ASP A 25 -5.90 14.30 -2.42
CA ASP A 25 -4.79 15.23 -2.10
C ASP A 25 -4.76 15.68 -0.63
N GLY A 26 -5.67 15.17 0.22
CA GLY A 26 -5.72 15.52 1.64
C GLY A 26 -4.78 14.70 2.53
N GLN A 27 -5.20 14.50 3.80
CA GLN A 27 -4.39 13.75 4.77
C GLN A 27 -4.15 12.30 4.28
N PRO A 28 -2.91 11.79 4.29
CA PRO A 28 -2.61 10.47 3.75
C PRO A 28 -3.14 9.33 4.64
N VAL A 29 -3.78 8.35 3.98
CA VAL A 29 -4.24 7.09 4.55
C VAL A 29 -3.63 5.94 3.76
N LEU A 30 -2.82 5.11 4.42
CA LEU A 30 -2.22 3.90 3.88
C LEU A 30 -3.13 2.70 4.15
N LEU A 31 -3.57 2.01 3.10
CA LEU A 31 -4.44 0.84 3.18
C LEU A 31 -3.68 -0.42 2.75
N MET A 32 -3.26 -1.22 3.72
CA MET A 32 -2.51 -2.46 3.50
C MET A 32 -3.46 -3.66 3.43
N HIS A 33 -3.40 -4.43 2.34
CA HIS A 33 -4.21 -5.63 2.22
C HIS A 33 -3.65 -6.80 3.05
N GLY A 34 -4.50 -7.79 3.36
CA GLY A 34 -4.12 -9.02 4.05
C GLY A 34 -3.58 -10.12 3.12
N TRP A 35 -3.37 -11.31 3.67
CA TRP A 35 -2.89 -12.51 2.96
C TRP A 35 -3.74 -12.86 1.73
N LEU A 36 -3.07 -13.24 0.63
CA LEU A 36 -3.64 -13.48 -0.72
C LEU A 36 -4.41 -12.31 -1.35
N GLY A 37 -4.44 -11.15 -0.70
CA GLY A 37 -5.09 -9.96 -1.23
C GLY A 37 -4.23 -9.19 -2.22
N THR A 38 -4.83 -8.13 -2.75
CA THR A 38 -4.16 -7.03 -3.45
C THR A 38 -4.79 -5.72 -2.99
N SER A 39 -4.28 -4.59 -3.46
CA SER A 39 -4.88 -3.26 -3.29
C SER A 39 -6.39 -3.26 -3.61
N TYR A 40 -6.85 -4.11 -4.54
CA TYR A 40 -8.25 -4.23 -4.97
C TYR A 40 -9.23 -4.62 -3.85
N SER A 41 -8.74 -5.18 -2.75
CA SER A 41 -9.53 -5.44 -1.54
C SER A 41 -10.19 -4.16 -1.01
N TRP A 42 -9.58 -3.01 -1.25
CA TRP A 42 -10.05 -1.71 -0.75
C TRP A 42 -11.01 -0.97 -1.71
N ARG A 43 -11.43 -1.57 -2.83
CA ARG A 43 -12.24 -0.90 -3.86
C ARG A 43 -13.54 -0.26 -3.38
N HIS A 44 -14.12 -0.74 -2.28
CA HIS A 44 -15.36 -0.19 -1.71
C HIS A 44 -15.11 0.85 -0.60
N VAL A 45 -13.89 0.90 -0.06
CA VAL A 45 -13.50 1.78 1.06
C VAL A 45 -12.72 2.98 0.54
N ALA A 46 -11.73 2.74 -0.33
CA ALA A 46 -10.83 3.76 -0.83
C ALA A 46 -11.56 4.93 -1.52
N PRO A 47 -12.56 4.72 -2.42
CA PRO A 47 -13.31 5.83 -2.99
C PRO A 47 -14.09 6.67 -1.97
N LYS A 48 -14.60 6.03 -0.90
CA LYS A 48 -15.33 6.73 0.17
C LYS A 48 -14.40 7.63 0.99
N LEU A 49 -13.18 7.15 1.25
CA LEU A 49 -12.16 7.94 1.94
C LEU A 49 -11.69 9.12 1.08
N VAL A 50 -11.50 8.92 -0.24
CA VAL A 50 -11.20 10.02 -1.15
C VAL A 50 -12.35 11.05 -1.17
N ALA A 51 -13.60 10.60 -1.25
CA ALA A 51 -14.76 11.48 -1.19
C ALA A 51 -14.88 12.23 0.15
N ALA A 52 -14.38 11.65 1.24
CA ALA A 52 -14.26 12.30 2.55
C ALA A 52 -13.04 13.25 2.66
N GLY A 53 -12.29 13.46 1.58
CA GLY A 53 -11.18 14.41 1.52
C GLY A 53 -9.82 13.84 1.92
N TYR A 54 -9.66 12.52 2.02
CA TYR A 54 -8.36 11.90 2.28
C TYR A 54 -7.56 11.64 1.00
N ARG A 55 -6.24 11.60 1.14
CA ARG A 55 -5.34 11.04 0.14
C ARG A 55 -5.15 9.56 0.44
N VAL A 56 -5.64 8.68 -0.43
CA VAL A 56 -5.64 7.24 -0.19
C VAL A 56 -4.52 6.56 -0.97
N ILE A 57 -3.75 5.73 -0.29
CA ILE A 57 -2.59 5.01 -0.83
C ILE A 57 -2.81 3.51 -0.58
N CYS A 58 -2.91 2.74 -1.66
CA CYS A 58 -3.18 1.30 -1.63
C CYS A 58 -2.08 0.55 -2.38
N PRO A 59 -0.98 0.13 -1.71
CA PRO A 59 0.03 -0.71 -2.34
C PRO A 59 -0.47 -2.14 -2.53
N ASP A 60 -0.02 -2.78 -3.60
CA ASP A 60 0.12 -4.23 -3.65
C ASP A 60 1.39 -4.57 -2.87
N MET A 61 1.27 -5.36 -1.80
CA MET A 61 2.43 -5.78 -1.01
C MET A 61 3.37 -6.64 -1.86
N ARG A 62 4.64 -6.75 -1.46
CA ARG A 62 5.59 -7.68 -2.10
C ARG A 62 4.98 -9.07 -2.23
N GLY A 63 5.19 -9.72 -3.38
CA GLY A 63 4.60 -11.03 -3.66
C GLY A 63 3.16 -10.97 -4.19
N ASN A 64 2.49 -9.82 -4.16
CA ASN A 64 1.07 -9.72 -4.49
C ASN A 64 0.81 -8.83 -5.71
N GLY A 65 -0.30 -9.12 -6.41
CA GLY A 65 -0.82 -8.30 -7.50
C GLY A 65 0.23 -7.93 -8.55
N ASP A 66 0.33 -6.63 -8.86
CA ASP A 66 1.23 -6.06 -9.86
C ASP A 66 2.61 -5.69 -9.31
N SER A 67 2.86 -5.95 -8.02
CA SER A 67 4.17 -5.86 -7.39
C SER A 67 5.05 -7.06 -7.74
N ASP A 68 6.37 -6.84 -7.63
CA ASP A 68 7.34 -7.90 -7.84
C ASP A 68 7.20 -9.01 -6.78
N LYS A 69 7.65 -10.22 -7.16
CA LYS A 69 7.48 -11.46 -6.40
C LYS A 69 8.85 -12.05 -6.08
N PRO A 70 9.61 -11.42 -5.17
CA PRO A 70 10.95 -11.88 -4.82
C PRO A 70 10.89 -13.26 -4.16
N LEU A 71 12.00 -13.99 -4.19
CA LEU A 71 12.10 -15.31 -3.53
C LEU A 71 12.22 -15.22 -2.01
N HIS A 72 12.52 -14.03 -1.46
CA HIS A 72 12.79 -13.81 -0.04
C HIS A 72 12.36 -12.41 0.42
N GLY A 73 12.55 -12.13 1.72
CA GLY A 73 12.27 -10.84 2.34
C GLY A 73 10.78 -10.62 2.61
N TYR A 74 10.08 -11.65 3.09
CA TYR A 74 8.67 -11.57 3.52
C TYR A 74 8.52 -11.42 5.04
N ASP A 75 9.64 -11.28 5.76
CA ASP A 75 9.64 -10.99 7.19
C ASP A 75 9.11 -9.57 7.47
N GLY A 76 8.68 -9.35 8.71
CA GLY A 76 8.09 -8.08 9.12
C GLY A 76 9.00 -6.87 8.91
N LEU A 77 10.33 -7.02 9.05
CA LEU A 77 11.26 -5.90 8.86
C LEU A 77 11.34 -5.49 7.40
N SER A 78 11.41 -6.48 6.49
CA SER A 78 11.37 -6.24 5.05
C SER A 78 10.10 -5.49 4.63
N LEU A 79 8.93 -5.88 5.19
CA LEU A 79 7.65 -5.22 4.89
C LEU A 79 7.60 -3.78 5.41
N VAL A 80 8.10 -3.54 6.62
CA VAL A 80 8.19 -2.19 7.19
C VAL A 80 9.13 -1.32 6.37
N GLU A 81 10.27 -1.87 5.95
CA GLU A 81 11.27 -1.16 5.17
C GLU A 81 10.73 -0.73 3.80
N ASP A 82 9.93 -1.58 3.16
CA ASP A 82 9.22 -1.23 1.93
C ASP A 82 8.35 0.02 2.11
N MET A 83 7.52 0.04 3.16
CA MET A 83 6.63 1.17 3.44
C MET A 83 7.43 2.43 3.78
N ARG A 84 8.51 2.28 4.56
CA ARG A 84 9.40 3.38 4.97
C ARG A 84 10.06 4.05 3.76
N GLN A 85 10.49 3.28 2.76
CA GLN A 85 11.07 3.81 1.53
C GLN A 85 10.02 4.32 0.53
N MET A 86 8.83 3.72 0.52
CA MET A 86 7.76 4.06 -0.42
C MET A 86 7.11 5.41 -0.09
N LEU A 87 6.76 5.66 1.17
CA LEU A 87 5.98 6.85 1.56
C LEU A 87 6.64 8.18 1.16
N PRO A 88 7.96 8.41 1.36
CA PRO A 88 8.61 9.63 0.92
C PRO A 88 8.59 9.84 -0.60
N GLN A 89 8.68 8.76 -1.40
CA GLN A 89 8.60 8.85 -2.87
C GLN A 89 7.22 9.32 -3.34
N LEU A 90 6.18 9.08 -2.53
CA LEU A 90 4.83 9.58 -2.75
C LEU A 90 4.63 10.98 -2.15
N GLY A 91 5.67 11.66 -1.65
CA GLY A 91 5.55 12.95 -1.00
C GLY A 91 4.84 12.89 0.36
N VAL A 92 4.83 11.73 1.02
CA VAL A 92 4.34 11.58 2.39
C VAL A 92 5.54 11.65 3.33
N THR A 93 5.72 12.79 3.99
CA THR A 93 6.86 13.08 4.88
C THR A 93 6.45 13.26 6.35
N GLY A 94 5.14 13.28 6.63
CA GLY A 94 4.57 13.47 7.97
C GLY A 94 3.81 12.24 8.48
N LYS A 95 2.89 12.47 9.42
CA LYS A 95 2.02 11.41 9.97
C LYS A 95 1.14 10.81 8.88
N VAL A 96 1.06 9.49 8.84
CA VAL A 96 0.14 8.72 7.99
C VAL A 96 -0.80 7.91 8.87
N HIS A 97 -2.08 7.87 8.53
CA HIS A 97 -3.00 6.91 9.14
C HIS A 97 -2.86 5.58 8.40
N ALA A 98 -2.55 4.50 9.10
CA ALA A 98 -2.43 3.18 8.50
C ALA A 98 -3.60 2.29 8.95
N ALA A 99 -4.23 1.63 7.98
CA ALA A 99 -5.23 0.60 8.25
C ALA A 99 -4.87 -0.64 7.43
N GLY A 100 -4.93 -1.79 8.08
CA GLY A 100 -4.71 -3.08 7.44
C GLY A 100 -5.47 -4.17 8.17
N TRP A 101 -5.82 -5.24 7.46
CA TRP A 101 -6.38 -6.46 8.05
C TRP A 101 -5.33 -7.56 7.98
N ILE A 102 -4.86 -8.02 9.14
CA ILE A 102 -3.86 -9.09 9.22
C ILE A 102 -4.59 -10.44 9.35
N MET A 103 -4.32 -11.33 8.41
CA MET A 103 -4.04 -12.73 8.71
C MET A 103 -2.67 -12.95 8.06
N GLY A 104 -1.71 -13.44 8.85
CA GLY A 104 -0.29 -13.10 8.74
C GLY A 104 0.42 -13.44 7.44
N GLN A 105 1.41 -12.61 7.07
CA GLN A 105 2.57 -13.03 6.27
C GLN A 105 3.68 -13.69 7.14
N TYR A 106 3.31 -14.18 8.34
CA TYR A 106 4.14 -14.75 9.43
C TYR A 106 5.02 -13.71 10.14
N GLY A 107 5.29 -13.71 11.45
CA GLY A 107 5.01 -14.56 12.61
C GLY A 107 5.90 -13.97 13.72
N TRP A 108 5.39 -13.76 14.93
CA TRP A 108 6.18 -13.21 16.04
C TRP A 108 7.25 -14.21 16.48
N SER A 109 8.49 -13.74 16.60
CA SER A 109 9.49 -14.26 17.54
C SER A 109 10.29 -13.08 18.08
#